data_AF-M5BTW5-F1
#
_entry.id   AF-M5BTW5-F1
#
_cell.length_a   1.000
_cell.length_b   1.000
_cell.length_c   1.000
_cell.angle_alpha   90.00
_cell.angle_beta   90.00
_cell.angle_gamma   90.00
#
_symmetry.space_group_name_H-M   'P 1'
#
loop_
_entity.id
_entity.type
_entity.pdbx_description
1 polymer ?
#
loop_
_entity_poly.entity_id
_entity_poly.type
_entity_poly.pdbx_seq_one_letter_code
_entity_poly.pdbx_strand_id
1 'polypeptide(L)'
;MMSSCHVSITGEVIADGTDFRNNAHLRFKADIFVPCGGRPEAINISNVSRLIDHDGKPHFKYIVEGANLFITQQARLFLEKRRVVLFKDSSANKGGVTSSSLEVLAGLGLSDSEYIEHMIFKDGKPSSFYESYVKDIQAIISSNASLEAGCIQREFQRLNGSKPRTLISDELSSKLNDLQAELESSDLFGDIASRRGVLGRAIPQTLVKQAGIDTLLGRLPEPYQRALFSSWVAAHFIYKYGVNGTSVNFFNFARTLAEGA
;
A
#
# COMPACT_ATOMS: atom_id res chain seq x y z
N MET A 1 -11.25 -27.23 -35.77
CA MET A 1 -9.78 -27.42 -35.78
C MET A 1 -9.13 -26.07 -36.04
N MET A 2 -8.64 -25.43 -35.00
CA MET A 2 -7.53 -24.45 -35.03
C MET A 2 -7.08 -24.34 -33.57
N SER A 3 -6.28 -25.31 -33.14
CA SER A 3 -5.56 -25.20 -31.87
C SER A 3 -4.39 -24.26 -32.13
N SER A 4 -4.55 -22.98 -31.77
CA SER A 4 -3.44 -22.04 -31.74
C SER A 4 -2.43 -22.54 -30.71
N CYS A 5 -1.43 -23.29 -31.19
CA CYS A 5 -0.29 -23.69 -30.37
C CYS A 5 0.44 -22.42 -29.94
N HIS A 6 0.34 -22.08 -28.66
CA HIS A 6 1.12 -21.01 -28.07
C HIS A 6 2.51 -21.58 -27.76
N VAL A 7 3.55 -21.01 -28.36
CA VAL A 7 4.93 -21.40 -28.06
C VAL A 7 5.40 -20.56 -26.87
N SER A 8 5.94 -21.21 -25.84
CA SER A 8 6.48 -20.52 -24.67
C SER A 8 7.76 -19.75 -25.00
N ILE A 9 8.22 -18.90 -24.09
CA ILE A 9 9.52 -18.22 -24.21
C ILE A 9 10.72 -19.18 -24.26
N THR A 10 10.51 -20.46 -23.87
CA THR A 10 11.50 -21.54 -23.92
C THR A 10 11.34 -22.45 -25.15
N GLY A 11 10.44 -22.11 -26.08
CA GLY A 11 10.20 -22.90 -27.29
C GLY A 11 9.27 -24.11 -27.10
N GLU A 12 8.66 -24.27 -25.92
CA GLU A 12 7.77 -25.39 -25.62
C GLU A 12 6.40 -25.17 -26.26
N VAL A 13 5.84 -26.23 -26.86
CA VAL A 13 4.46 -26.22 -27.37
C VAL A 13 3.49 -26.34 -26.20
N ILE A 14 2.71 -25.30 -25.95
CA ILE A 14 1.74 -25.27 -24.85
C ILE A 14 0.44 -25.89 -25.33
N ALA A 15 0.10 -27.06 -24.78
CA ALA A 15 -1.15 -27.77 -25.08
C ALA A 15 -2.39 -27.09 -24.44
N ASP A 16 -2.24 -26.52 -23.24
CA ASP A 16 -3.28 -25.77 -22.54
C ASP A 16 -2.71 -24.46 -21.98
N GLY A 17 -3.10 -23.33 -22.61
CA GLY A 17 -2.68 -22.00 -22.18
C GLY A 17 -3.21 -21.60 -20.80
N THR A 18 -4.36 -22.14 -20.38
CA THR A 18 -4.95 -21.87 -19.07
C THR A 18 -4.14 -22.55 -17.97
N ASP A 19 -3.81 -23.84 -18.15
CA ASP A 19 -2.95 -24.55 -17.21
C ASP A 19 -1.56 -23.92 -17.12
N PHE A 20 -0.97 -23.59 -18.28
CA PHE A 20 0.32 -22.92 -18.35
C PHE A 20 0.30 -21.60 -17.58
N ARG A 21 -0.69 -20.72 -17.86
CA ARG A 21 -0.85 -19.44 -17.15
C ARG A 21 -1.00 -19.64 -15.65
N ASN A 22 -1.83 -20.59 -15.22
CA ASN A 22 -2.12 -20.83 -13.80
C ASN A 22 -0.93 -21.44 -13.04
N ASN A 23 0.05 -22.03 -13.72
CA ASN A 23 1.23 -22.65 -13.11
C ASN A 23 2.55 -21.96 -13.47
N ALA A 24 2.52 -20.88 -14.26
CA ALA A 24 3.71 -20.22 -14.77
C ALA A 24 4.69 -19.83 -13.65
N HIS A 25 4.19 -19.30 -12.54
CA HIS A 25 4.99 -18.91 -11.37
C HIS A 25 5.75 -20.07 -10.72
N LEU A 26 5.32 -21.32 -10.93
CA LEU A 26 6.00 -22.52 -10.43
C LEU A 26 7.07 -23.06 -11.40
N ARG A 27 7.16 -22.49 -12.60
CA ARG A 27 8.06 -22.96 -13.68
C ARG A 27 9.29 -22.08 -13.87
N PHE A 28 9.17 -20.79 -13.58
CA PHE A 28 10.23 -19.82 -13.84
C PHE A 28 11.06 -19.49 -12.59
N LYS A 29 12.28 -19.00 -12.83
CA LYS A 29 13.20 -18.48 -11.82
C LYS A 29 13.54 -17.02 -12.17
N ALA A 30 13.65 -16.17 -11.15
CA ALA A 30 14.01 -14.77 -11.29
C ALA A 30 14.55 -14.23 -9.96
N ASP A 31 15.24 -13.08 -9.97
CA ASP A 31 15.66 -12.47 -8.69
C ASP A 31 14.47 -11.94 -7.89
N ILE A 32 13.49 -11.34 -8.58
CA ILE A 32 12.31 -10.71 -8.00
C ILE A 32 11.06 -11.27 -8.66
N PHE A 33 10.08 -11.64 -7.84
CA PHE A 33 8.75 -12.03 -8.29
C PHE A 33 7.69 -11.09 -7.72
N VAL A 34 6.88 -10.50 -8.62
CA VAL A 34 5.81 -9.57 -8.26
C VAL A 34 4.51 -10.09 -8.85
N PRO A 35 3.77 -10.97 -8.14
CA PRO A 35 2.46 -11.41 -8.61
C PRO A 35 1.49 -10.23 -8.58
N CYS A 36 0.99 -9.78 -9.73
CA CYS A 36 0.04 -8.68 -9.88
C CYS A 36 -1.35 -9.13 -10.37
N GLY A 37 -1.62 -10.43 -10.35
CA GLY A 37 -2.91 -11.03 -10.66
C GLY A 37 -2.86 -12.54 -10.46
N GLY A 38 -3.88 -13.24 -10.94
CA GLY A 38 -3.99 -14.69 -10.82
C GLY A 38 -5.04 -15.13 -9.81
N ARG A 39 -5.12 -16.43 -9.57
CA ARG A 39 -6.09 -17.00 -8.63
C ARG A 39 -5.61 -16.79 -7.19
N PRO A 40 -6.53 -16.58 -6.23
CA PRO A 40 -6.19 -16.71 -4.82
C PRO A 40 -5.53 -18.06 -4.55
N GLU A 41 -4.58 -18.08 -3.62
CA GLU A 41 -3.86 -19.27 -3.16
C GLU A 41 -3.12 -20.03 -4.27
N ALA A 42 -2.74 -19.33 -5.35
CA ALA A 42 -1.94 -19.87 -6.44
C ALA A 42 -0.60 -20.45 -5.95
N ILE A 43 -0.04 -19.90 -4.87
CA ILE A 43 1.03 -20.54 -4.09
C ILE A 43 0.48 -20.89 -2.71
N ASN A 44 0.51 -22.17 -2.37
CA ASN A 44 0.02 -22.67 -1.10
C ASN A 44 0.91 -23.82 -0.60
N ILE A 45 0.60 -24.37 0.58
CA ILE A 45 1.47 -25.36 1.22
C ILE A 45 1.65 -26.64 0.38
N SER A 46 0.69 -26.99 -0.47
CA SER A 46 0.75 -28.18 -1.32
C SER A 46 1.72 -28.03 -2.50
N ASN A 47 2.04 -26.80 -2.93
CA ASN A 47 2.84 -26.55 -4.12
C ASN A 47 4.08 -25.67 -3.90
N VAL A 48 4.21 -25.00 -2.75
CA VAL A 48 5.32 -24.07 -2.46
C VAL A 48 6.70 -24.71 -2.51
N SER A 49 6.80 -26.02 -2.25
CA SER A 49 8.05 -26.77 -2.39
C SER A 49 8.60 -26.77 -3.81
N ARG A 50 7.75 -26.61 -4.84
CA ARG A 50 8.16 -26.50 -6.26
C ARG A 50 8.93 -25.21 -6.55
N LEU A 51 8.90 -24.24 -5.64
CA LEU A 51 9.67 -22.99 -5.75
C LEU A 51 11.07 -23.12 -5.16
N ILE A 52 11.46 -24.32 -4.70
CA ILE A 52 12.78 -24.61 -4.16
C ILE A 52 13.43 -25.61 -5.10
N ASP A 53 14.66 -25.33 -5.53
CA ASP A 53 15.40 -26.27 -6.36
C ASP A 53 16.05 -27.39 -5.53
N HIS A 54 16.73 -28.31 -6.23
CA HIS A 54 17.35 -29.49 -5.64
C HIS A 54 18.46 -29.16 -4.63
N ASP A 55 19.08 -27.97 -4.73
CA ASP A 55 20.11 -27.48 -3.81
C ASP A 55 19.49 -26.75 -2.60
N GLY A 56 18.15 -26.68 -2.52
CA GLY A 56 17.45 -25.96 -1.47
C GLY A 56 17.37 -24.44 -1.71
N LYS A 57 17.78 -23.95 -2.88
CA LYS A 57 17.76 -22.53 -3.20
C LYS A 57 16.38 -22.12 -3.72
N PRO A 58 15.81 -21.01 -3.23
CA PRO A 58 14.52 -20.53 -3.73
C PRO A 58 14.66 -20.00 -5.16
N HIS A 59 13.62 -20.22 -5.97
CA HIS A 59 13.50 -19.69 -7.34
C HIS A 59 13.49 -18.16 -7.38
N PHE A 60 13.04 -17.53 -6.29
CA PHE A 60 12.94 -16.09 -6.12
C PHE A 60 13.63 -15.65 -4.84
N LYS A 61 14.46 -14.59 -4.91
CA LYS A 61 15.09 -14.01 -3.73
C LYS A 61 14.15 -13.03 -3.03
N TYR A 62 13.40 -12.28 -3.83
CA TYR A 62 12.43 -11.29 -3.36
C TYR A 62 11.04 -11.59 -3.91
N ILE A 63 10.04 -11.45 -3.07
CA ILE A 63 8.63 -11.55 -3.45
C ILE A 63 7.89 -10.32 -2.92
N VAL A 64 7.19 -9.61 -3.81
CA VAL A 64 6.35 -8.46 -3.46
C VAL A 64 4.95 -8.74 -3.96
N GLU A 65 4.03 -9.11 -3.07
CA GLU A 65 2.70 -9.57 -3.48
C GLU A 65 1.78 -8.40 -3.86
N GLY A 66 1.74 -8.03 -5.14
CA GLY A 66 0.78 -7.03 -5.63
C GLY A 66 -0.67 -7.54 -5.67
N ALA A 67 -0.86 -8.84 -5.88
CA ALA A 67 -2.16 -9.49 -5.95
C ALA A 67 -2.67 -9.89 -4.56
N ASN A 68 -3.95 -9.64 -4.33
CA ASN A 68 -4.62 -10.04 -3.10
C ASN A 68 -4.69 -11.57 -2.98
N LEU A 69 -4.23 -12.09 -1.83
CA LEU A 69 -4.27 -13.49 -1.42
C LEU A 69 -3.58 -14.47 -2.38
N PHE A 70 -2.59 -14.04 -3.16
CA PHE A 70 -1.91 -14.92 -4.12
C PHE A 70 -1.12 -16.04 -3.45
N ILE A 71 -0.46 -15.75 -2.31
CA ILE A 71 0.30 -16.72 -1.51
C ILE A 71 -0.41 -16.96 -0.17
N THR A 72 -0.64 -18.21 0.22
CA THR A 72 -1.21 -18.49 1.55
C THR A 72 -0.21 -18.20 2.67
N GLN A 73 -0.70 -17.90 3.88
CA GLN A 73 0.19 -17.57 5.01
C GLN A 73 1.22 -18.66 5.31
N GLN A 74 0.83 -19.93 5.26
CA GLN A 74 1.76 -21.05 5.47
C GLN A 74 2.85 -21.11 4.40
N ALA A 75 2.51 -20.81 3.14
CA ALA A 75 3.50 -20.74 2.07
C ALA A 75 4.46 -19.56 2.24
N ARG A 76 3.98 -18.39 2.68
CA ARG A 76 4.85 -17.23 3.00
C ARG A 76 5.87 -17.59 4.09
N LEU A 77 5.42 -18.19 5.19
CA LEU A 77 6.28 -18.64 6.27
C LEU A 77 7.30 -19.69 5.81
N PHE A 78 6.90 -20.61 4.94
CA PHE A 78 7.78 -21.61 4.34
C PHE A 78 8.90 -20.96 3.51
N LEU A 79 8.58 -19.93 2.73
CA LEU A 79 9.53 -19.18 1.89
C LEU A 79 10.48 -18.33 2.73
N GLU A 80 9.96 -17.60 3.73
CA GLU A 80 10.80 -16.77 4.61
C GLU A 80 11.79 -17.60 5.44
N LYS A 81 11.41 -18.81 5.89
CA LYS A 81 12.35 -19.76 6.53
C LYS A 81 13.53 -20.14 5.64
N ARG A 82 13.38 -20.00 4.32
CA ARG A 82 14.42 -20.23 3.30
C ARG A 82 15.05 -18.91 2.81
N ARG A 83 14.97 -17.87 3.64
CA ARG A 83 15.61 -16.56 3.43
C ARG A 83 15.07 -15.78 2.23
N VAL A 84 13.88 -16.13 1.72
CA VAL A 84 13.17 -15.29 0.76
C VAL A 84 12.72 -14.01 1.48
N VAL A 85 13.01 -12.85 0.90
CA VAL A 85 12.51 -11.57 1.40
C VAL A 85 11.12 -11.35 0.80
N LEU A 86 10.10 -11.50 1.64
CA LEU A 86 8.71 -11.44 1.22
C LEU A 86 7.98 -10.25 1.85
N PHE A 87 7.29 -9.46 1.01
CA PHE A 87 6.33 -8.45 1.43
C PHE A 87 4.92 -8.93 1.10
N LYS A 88 4.14 -9.13 2.16
CA LYS A 88 2.75 -9.59 2.11
C LYS A 88 1.88 -8.58 1.35
N ASP A 89 0.85 -9.11 0.70
CA ASP A 89 -0.15 -8.37 -0.06
C ASP A 89 -0.77 -7.21 0.71
N SER A 90 -1.21 -7.44 1.95
CA SER A 90 -1.80 -6.41 2.80
C SER A 90 -0.91 -5.19 3.05
N SER A 91 0.42 -5.29 2.84
CA SER A 91 1.33 -4.14 2.84
C SER A 91 1.67 -3.66 1.42
N ALA A 92 1.89 -4.58 0.48
CA ALA A 92 2.39 -4.25 -0.85
C ALA A 92 1.34 -3.68 -1.81
N ASN A 93 0.04 -3.96 -1.61
CA ASN A 93 -1.02 -3.60 -2.56
C ASN A 93 -1.88 -2.39 -2.16
N LYS A 94 -1.51 -1.66 -1.10
CA LYS A 94 -2.28 -0.50 -0.58
C LYS A 94 -2.40 0.68 -1.55
N GLY A 95 -1.55 0.74 -2.58
CA GLY A 95 -1.54 1.84 -3.55
C GLY A 95 -2.88 2.07 -4.24
N GLY A 96 -3.61 1.00 -4.59
CA GLY A 96 -4.92 1.11 -5.23
C GLY A 96 -5.99 1.75 -4.35
N VAL A 97 -6.01 1.41 -3.05
CA VAL A 97 -6.90 2.04 -2.07
C VAL A 97 -6.53 3.50 -1.87
N THR A 98 -5.23 3.81 -1.77
CA THR A 98 -4.78 5.20 -1.64
C THR A 98 -5.19 6.04 -2.85
N SER A 99 -5.01 5.54 -4.08
CA SER A 99 -5.40 6.28 -5.28
C SER A 99 -6.90 6.55 -5.36
N SER A 100 -7.74 5.55 -5.07
CA SER A 100 -9.19 5.72 -5.16
C SER A 100 -9.74 6.61 -4.05
N SER A 101 -9.21 6.53 -2.82
CA SER A 101 -9.55 7.47 -1.75
C SER A 101 -9.21 8.91 -2.10
N LEU A 102 -8.05 9.15 -2.73
CA LEU A 102 -7.66 10.49 -3.16
C LEU A 102 -8.44 10.96 -4.40
N GLU A 103 -8.93 10.05 -5.24
CA GLU A 103 -9.87 10.42 -6.31
C GLU A 103 -11.22 10.89 -5.76
N VAL A 104 -11.78 10.16 -4.78
CA VAL A 104 -13.00 10.57 -4.06
C VAL A 104 -12.79 11.91 -3.36
N LEU A 105 -11.63 12.13 -2.74
CA LEU A 105 -11.28 13.40 -2.12
C LEU A 105 -11.37 14.59 -3.09
N ALA A 106 -10.95 14.42 -4.35
CA ALA A 106 -11.08 15.48 -5.35
C ALA A 106 -12.56 15.77 -5.68
N GLY A 107 -13.39 14.73 -5.77
CA GLY A 107 -14.83 14.87 -5.98
C GLY A 107 -15.58 15.54 -4.82
N LEU A 108 -15.12 15.35 -3.58
CA LEU A 108 -15.68 16.03 -2.41
C LEU A 108 -15.10 17.44 -2.20
N GLY A 109 -13.86 17.66 -2.63
CA GLY A 109 -13.11 18.89 -2.38
C GLY A 109 -13.36 19.99 -3.41
N LEU A 110 -13.71 19.63 -4.65
CA LEU A 110 -13.98 20.57 -5.75
C LEU A 110 -15.49 20.81 -5.91
N SER A 111 -15.87 21.99 -6.42
CA SER A 111 -17.23 22.21 -6.93
C SER A 111 -17.45 21.46 -8.24
N ASP A 112 -18.70 21.29 -8.67
CA ASP A 112 -19.02 20.67 -9.96
C ASP A 112 -18.29 21.33 -11.14
N SER A 113 -18.24 22.67 -11.17
CA SER A 113 -17.57 23.42 -12.22
C SER A 113 -16.05 23.25 -12.17
N GLU A 114 -15.45 23.28 -10.98
CA GLU A 114 -14.02 23.03 -10.79
C GLU A 114 -13.65 21.59 -11.19
N TYR A 115 -14.48 20.61 -10.84
CA TYR A 115 -14.26 19.21 -11.16
C TYR A 115 -14.33 18.96 -12.68
N ILE A 116 -15.35 19.50 -13.35
CA ILE A 116 -15.47 19.42 -14.81
C ILE A 116 -14.28 20.08 -15.50
N GLU A 117 -13.83 21.23 -14.98
CA GLU A 117 -12.69 21.94 -15.56
C GLU A 117 -11.37 21.16 -15.39
N HIS A 118 -11.15 20.61 -14.20
CA HIS A 118 -9.83 20.12 -13.79
C HIS A 118 -9.67 18.61 -13.86
N MET A 119 -10.71 17.81 -13.63
CA MET A 119 -10.62 16.35 -13.55
C MET A 119 -11.12 15.63 -14.81
N ILE A 120 -11.99 16.26 -15.59
CA ILE A 120 -12.54 15.66 -16.82
C ILE A 120 -11.65 15.95 -18.02
N PHE A 121 -11.43 14.92 -18.84
CA PHE A 121 -10.62 15.03 -20.04
C PHE A 121 -11.37 15.83 -21.12
N LYS A 122 -10.67 16.75 -21.77
CA LYS A 122 -11.18 17.54 -22.90
C LYS A 122 -10.44 17.10 -24.16
N ASP A 123 -11.20 16.70 -25.20
CA ASP A 123 -10.65 16.16 -26.45
C ASP A 123 -9.63 15.03 -26.24
N GLY A 124 -9.90 14.16 -25.26
CA GLY A 124 -9.05 13.03 -24.91
C GLY A 124 -7.76 13.39 -24.16
N LYS A 125 -7.61 14.63 -23.69
CA LYS A 125 -6.43 15.10 -22.94
C LYS A 125 -6.77 15.49 -21.51
N PRO A 126 -5.91 15.15 -20.52
CA PRO A 126 -6.06 15.62 -19.15
C PRO A 126 -5.74 17.11 -19.04
N SER A 127 -6.23 17.76 -17.98
CA SER A 127 -5.78 19.10 -17.61
C SER A 127 -4.39 19.04 -16.92
N SER A 128 -3.71 20.19 -16.84
CA SER A 128 -2.46 20.31 -16.05
C SER A 128 -2.68 20.05 -14.56
N PHE A 129 -3.88 20.37 -14.04
CA PHE A 129 -4.27 20.02 -12.67
C PHE A 129 -4.31 18.51 -12.51
N TYR A 130 -5.01 17.78 -13.39
CA TYR A 130 -5.13 16.32 -13.30
C TYR A 130 -3.76 15.65 -13.31
N GLU A 131 -2.88 16.05 -14.23
CA GLU A 131 -1.52 15.50 -14.30
C GLU A 131 -0.70 15.76 -13.02
N SER A 132 -0.84 16.95 -12.43
CA SER A 132 -0.17 17.30 -11.17
C SER A 132 -0.76 16.55 -9.99
N TYR A 133 -2.09 16.37 -9.96
CA TYR A 133 -2.79 15.63 -8.94
C TYR A 133 -2.40 14.14 -8.95
N VAL A 134 -2.30 13.53 -10.13
CA VAL A 134 -1.80 12.15 -10.29
C VAL A 134 -0.37 12.02 -9.78
N LYS A 135 0.51 13.00 -10.04
CA LYS A 135 1.89 12.99 -9.52
C LYS A 135 1.93 13.07 -8.00
N ASP A 136 1.07 13.90 -7.38
CA ASP A 136 0.96 13.96 -5.93
C ASP A 136 0.50 12.62 -5.34
N ILE A 137 -0.51 11.98 -5.95
CA ILE A 137 -0.99 10.66 -5.53
C ILE A 137 0.15 9.62 -5.63
N GLN A 138 0.88 9.59 -6.74
CA GLN A 138 2.03 8.69 -6.92
C GLN A 138 3.12 8.93 -5.86
N ALA A 139 3.40 10.19 -5.52
CA ALA A 139 4.35 10.56 -4.48
C ALA A 139 3.89 10.08 -3.10
N ILE A 140 2.61 10.25 -2.76
CA ILE A 140 2.02 9.74 -1.51
C ILE A 140 2.12 8.21 -1.43
N ILE A 141 1.75 7.50 -2.50
CA ILE A 141 1.83 6.03 -2.56
C ILE A 141 3.29 5.58 -2.36
N SER A 142 4.24 6.21 -3.05
CA SER A 142 5.67 5.87 -2.96
C SER A 142 6.25 6.14 -1.58
N SER A 143 5.87 7.26 -0.97
CA SER A 143 6.26 7.63 0.39
C SER A 143 5.73 6.63 1.41
N ASN A 144 4.44 6.32 1.37
CA ASN A 144 3.79 5.36 2.27
C ASN A 144 4.41 3.96 2.12
N ALA A 145 4.63 3.49 0.89
CA ALA A 145 5.27 2.20 0.62
C ALA A 145 6.69 2.15 1.20
N SER A 146 7.47 3.23 1.04
CA SER A 146 8.84 3.33 1.57
C SER A 146 8.85 3.33 3.10
N LEU A 147 7.95 4.08 3.73
CA LEU A 147 7.82 4.16 5.19
C LEU A 147 7.42 2.81 5.79
N GLU A 148 6.42 2.15 5.23
CA GLU A 148 5.92 0.86 5.71
C GLU A 148 6.96 -0.25 5.50
N ALA A 149 7.54 -0.35 4.29
CA ALA A 149 8.60 -1.34 4.02
C ALA A 149 9.82 -1.10 4.92
N GLY A 150 10.21 0.16 5.14
CA GLY A 150 11.27 0.54 6.06
C GLY A 150 10.94 0.16 7.51
N CYS A 151 9.69 0.34 7.95
CA CYS A 151 9.24 -0.07 9.28
C CYS A 151 9.33 -1.59 9.46
N ILE A 152 8.81 -2.37 8.51
CA ILE A 152 8.90 -3.84 8.53
C ILE A 152 10.37 -4.28 8.57
N GLN A 153 11.24 -3.66 7.77
CA GLN A 153 12.65 -4.01 7.71
C GLN A 153 13.38 -3.68 9.01
N ARG A 154 13.14 -2.51 9.61
CA ARG A 154 13.72 -2.13 10.91
C ARG A 154 13.29 -3.09 12.01
N GLU A 155 12.01 -3.46 12.05
CA GLU A 155 11.50 -4.39 13.06
C GLU A 155 12.06 -5.81 12.88
N PHE A 156 12.16 -6.29 11.64
CA PHE A 156 12.81 -7.56 11.32
C PHE A 156 14.26 -7.59 11.80
N GLN A 157 15.02 -6.50 11.57
CA GLN A 157 16.40 -6.36 12.03
C GLN A 157 16.50 -6.28 13.55
N ARG A 158 15.63 -5.49 14.21
CA ARG A 158 15.58 -5.38 15.68
C ARG A 158 15.37 -6.73 16.36
N LEU A 159 14.56 -7.60 15.74
CA LEU A 159 14.27 -8.94 16.20
C LEU A 159 15.29 -10.00 15.75
N ASN A 160 16.40 -9.59 15.12
CA ASN A 160 17.43 -10.48 14.55
C ASN A 160 16.85 -11.56 13.61
N GLY A 161 15.78 -11.22 12.88
CA GLY A 161 15.08 -12.13 11.99
C GLY A 161 14.29 -13.26 12.65
N SER A 162 14.09 -13.22 13.98
CA SER A 162 13.32 -14.24 14.71
C SER A 162 11.82 -14.23 14.36
N LYS A 163 11.27 -13.08 13.95
CA LYS A 163 9.90 -12.93 13.48
C LYS A 163 9.88 -12.70 11.97
N PRO A 164 9.16 -13.52 11.18
CA PRO A 164 8.98 -13.31 9.74
C PRO A 164 8.32 -11.97 9.41
N ARG A 165 8.70 -11.36 8.28
CA ARG A 165 8.13 -10.09 7.78
C ARG A 165 6.62 -10.18 7.58
N THR A 166 6.13 -11.34 7.15
CA THR A 166 4.69 -11.61 7.02
C THR A 166 3.95 -11.36 8.33
N LEU A 167 4.48 -11.84 9.46
CA LEU A 167 3.85 -11.66 10.77
C LEU A 167 4.06 -10.25 11.33
N ILE A 168 5.15 -9.58 10.95
CA ILE A 168 5.36 -8.17 11.28
C ILE A 168 4.34 -7.29 10.54
N SER A 169 4.08 -7.57 9.25
CA SER A 169 3.05 -6.90 8.46
C SER A 169 1.65 -7.08 9.07
N ASP A 170 1.32 -8.30 9.52
CA ASP A 170 0.05 -8.58 10.22
C ASP A 170 -0.11 -7.72 11.49
N GLU A 171 0.92 -7.70 12.35
CA GLU A 171 0.91 -6.90 13.58
C GLU A 171 0.82 -5.39 13.28
N LEU A 172 1.56 -4.93 12.28
CA LEU A 172 1.56 -3.53 11.85
C LEU A 172 0.16 -3.12 11.40
N SER A 173 -0.50 -3.95 10.59
CA SER A 173 -1.85 -3.68 10.11
C SER A 173 -2.88 -3.62 11.24
N SER A 174 -2.80 -4.53 12.22
CA SER A 174 -3.68 -4.49 13.40
C SER A 174 -3.48 -3.19 14.16
N LYS A 175 -2.24 -2.87 14.52
CA LYS A 175 -1.93 -1.66 15.31
C LYS A 175 -2.31 -0.37 14.60
N LEU A 176 -2.18 -0.31 13.27
CA LEU A 176 -2.65 0.81 12.48
C LEU A 176 -4.16 1.00 12.60
N ASN A 177 -4.93 -0.07 12.43
CA ASN A 177 -6.38 -0.02 12.49
C ASN A 177 -6.87 0.32 13.92
N ASP A 178 -6.26 -0.29 14.93
CA ASP A 178 -6.61 -0.06 16.34
C ASP A 178 -6.35 1.40 16.72
N LEU A 179 -5.15 1.92 16.42
CA LEU A 179 -4.80 3.31 16.70
C LEU A 179 -5.63 4.30 15.88
N GLN A 180 -5.94 3.99 14.61
CA GLN A 180 -6.80 4.83 13.79
C GLN A 180 -8.20 4.96 14.43
N ALA A 181 -8.79 3.85 14.89
CA ALA A 181 -10.11 3.86 15.53
C ALA A 181 -10.11 4.67 16.83
N GLU A 182 -9.07 4.52 17.67
CA GLU A 182 -8.89 5.33 18.87
C GLU A 182 -8.81 6.83 18.54
N LEU A 183 -7.98 7.20 17.55
CA LEU A 183 -7.78 8.59 17.16
C LEU A 183 -9.02 9.25 16.55
N GLU A 184 -9.81 8.50 15.77
CA GLU A 184 -11.04 8.99 15.15
C GLU A 184 -12.07 9.43 16.20
N SER A 185 -12.11 8.70 17.33
CA SER A 185 -12.95 9.01 18.50
C SER A 185 -12.35 10.02 19.48
N SER A 186 -11.09 10.42 19.28
CA SER A 186 -10.37 11.28 20.22
C SER A 186 -10.62 12.78 20.02
N ASP A 187 -10.35 13.56 21.07
CA ASP A 187 -10.40 15.03 21.04
C ASP A 187 -9.21 15.65 20.28
N LEU A 188 -8.21 14.86 19.86
CA LEU A 188 -7.04 15.38 19.15
C LEU A 188 -7.41 16.06 17.83
N PHE A 189 -8.46 15.57 17.16
CA PHE A 189 -9.01 16.23 15.97
C PHE A 189 -9.59 17.63 16.26
N GLY A 190 -10.02 17.86 17.51
CA GLY A 190 -10.53 19.16 17.96
C GLY A 190 -9.46 20.24 18.10
N ASP A 191 -8.18 19.86 18.20
CA ASP A 191 -7.08 20.83 18.16
C ASP A 191 -6.92 21.38 16.75
N ILE A 192 -7.35 22.63 16.55
CA ILE A 192 -7.42 23.28 15.24
C ILE A 192 -6.04 23.32 14.57
N ALA A 193 -4.98 23.60 15.32
CA ALA A 193 -3.63 23.69 14.80
C ALA A 193 -3.14 22.33 14.27
N SER A 194 -3.28 21.27 15.06
CA SER A 194 -2.93 19.90 14.64
C SER A 194 -3.79 19.43 13.48
N ARG A 195 -5.10 19.67 13.52
CA ARG A 195 -6.02 19.30 12.44
C ARG A 195 -5.61 19.94 11.11
N ARG A 196 -5.34 21.25 11.11
CA ARG A 196 -4.88 21.98 9.92
C ARG A 196 -3.55 21.47 9.41
N GLY A 197 -2.57 21.32 10.30
CA GLY A 197 -1.23 20.85 9.93
C GLY A 197 -1.27 19.44 9.32
N VAL A 198 -2.01 18.52 9.93
CA VAL A 198 -2.17 17.15 9.42
C VAL A 198 -2.90 17.13 8.09
N LEU A 199 -4.08 17.74 7.99
CA LEU A 199 -4.87 17.70 6.75
C LEU A 199 -4.17 18.46 5.61
N GLY A 200 -3.45 19.53 5.91
CA GLY A 200 -2.61 20.24 4.95
C GLY A 200 -1.47 19.38 4.36
N ARG A 201 -0.98 18.36 5.09
CA ARG A 201 0.00 17.39 4.58
C ARG A 201 -0.63 16.13 3.99
N ALA A 202 -1.78 15.71 4.51
CA ALA A 202 -2.46 14.48 4.10
C ALA A 202 -3.17 14.65 2.75
N ILE A 203 -3.67 15.85 2.46
CA ILE A 203 -4.31 16.19 1.20
C ILE A 203 -3.22 16.47 0.13
N PRO A 204 -3.39 15.99 -1.12
CA PRO A 204 -2.48 16.31 -2.21
C PRO A 204 -2.32 17.83 -2.40
N GLN A 205 -1.07 18.28 -2.52
CA GLN A 205 -0.74 19.71 -2.52
C GLN A 205 -1.38 20.46 -3.70
N THR A 206 -1.57 19.80 -4.84
CA THR A 206 -2.27 20.34 -6.00
C THR A 206 -3.70 20.75 -5.64
N LEU A 207 -4.43 19.92 -4.87
CA LEU A 207 -5.78 20.23 -4.44
C LEU A 207 -5.82 21.32 -3.36
N VAL A 208 -4.87 21.29 -2.40
CA VAL A 208 -4.74 22.35 -1.39
C VAL A 208 -4.47 23.70 -2.05
N LYS A 209 -3.57 23.77 -3.04
CA LYS A 209 -3.25 25.01 -3.77
C LYS A 209 -4.41 25.52 -4.61
N GLN A 210 -5.24 24.62 -5.16
CA GLN A 210 -6.37 24.97 -6.01
C GLN A 210 -7.56 25.50 -5.21
N ALA A 211 -8.01 24.76 -4.19
CA ALA A 211 -9.23 25.09 -3.44
C ALA A 211 -8.96 25.92 -2.18
N GLY A 212 -7.76 25.81 -1.60
CA GLY A 212 -7.41 26.34 -0.29
C GLY A 212 -7.84 25.40 0.85
N ILE A 213 -7.01 25.27 1.88
CA ILE A 213 -7.28 24.35 3.00
C ILE A 213 -8.59 24.70 3.72
N ASP A 214 -8.90 25.98 3.95
CA ASP A 214 -10.12 26.41 4.63
C ASP A 214 -11.39 26.02 3.86
N THR A 215 -11.37 26.22 2.54
CA THR A 215 -12.46 25.79 1.65
C THR A 215 -12.65 24.27 1.71
N LEU A 216 -11.55 23.52 1.64
CA LEU A 216 -11.60 22.05 1.72
C LEU A 216 -12.18 21.59 3.06
N LEU A 217 -11.75 22.16 4.19
CA LEU A 217 -12.31 21.83 5.50
C LEU A 217 -13.78 22.24 5.65
N GLY A 218 -14.25 23.24 4.91
CA GLY A 218 -15.66 23.61 4.84
C GLY A 218 -16.50 22.68 3.95
N ARG A 219 -15.92 22.12 2.88
CA ARG A 219 -16.62 21.25 1.91
C ARG A 219 -16.63 19.78 2.34
N LEU A 220 -15.56 19.28 2.94
CA LEU A 220 -15.42 17.89 3.32
C LEU A 220 -16.33 17.54 4.52
N PRO A 221 -17.10 16.44 4.49
CA PRO A 221 -17.84 15.98 5.66
C PRO A 221 -16.91 15.73 6.85
N GLU A 222 -17.31 16.13 8.06
CA GLU A 222 -16.49 15.94 9.26
C GLU A 222 -16.05 14.47 9.46
N PRO A 223 -16.89 13.44 9.26
CA PRO A 223 -16.45 12.04 9.37
C PRO A 223 -15.31 11.71 8.40
N TYR A 224 -15.32 12.28 7.20
CA TYR A 224 -14.26 12.09 6.22
C TYR A 224 -12.94 12.77 6.68
N GLN A 225 -13.04 13.99 7.22
CA GLN A 225 -11.89 14.71 7.77
C GLN A 225 -11.27 13.94 8.95
N ARG A 226 -12.10 13.39 9.84
CA ARG A 226 -11.65 12.57 10.98
C ARG A 226 -10.94 11.31 10.52
N ALA A 227 -11.50 10.57 9.57
CA ALA A 227 -10.88 9.36 9.02
C ALA A 227 -9.54 9.65 8.31
N LEU A 228 -9.45 10.75 7.53
CA LEU A 228 -8.20 11.15 6.89
C LEU A 228 -7.14 11.58 7.92
N PHE A 229 -7.56 12.35 8.93
CA PHE A 229 -6.69 12.77 10.03
C PHE A 229 -6.17 11.56 10.81
N SER A 230 -7.05 10.69 11.28
CA SER A 230 -6.70 9.55 12.13
C SER A 230 -5.81 8.55 11.40
N SER A 231 -6.13 8.21 10.15
CA SER A 231 -5.30 7.32 9.32
C SER A 231 -3.91 7.89 9.06
N TRP A 232 -3.79 9.18 8.76
CA TRP A 232 -2.49 9.82 8.53
C TRP A 232 -1.64 9.83 9.81
N VAL A 233 -2.22 10.23 10.95
CA VAL A 233 -1.53 10.29 12.25
C VAL A 233 -1.09 8.90 12.70
N ALA A 234 -1.98 7.90 12.62
CA ALA A 234 -1.66 6.53 12.99
C ALA A 234 -0.52 5.97 12.14
N ALA A 235 -0.61 6.13 10.81
CA ALA A 235 0.41 5.67 9.88
C ALA A 235 1.78 6.30 10.15
N HIS A 236 1.84 7.63 10.24
CA HIS A 236 3.12 8.33 10.41
C HIS A 236 3.73 8.11 11.79
N PHE A 237 2.91 7.95 12.84
CA PHE A 237 3.40 7.56 14.16
C PHE A 237 4.00 6.15 14.13
N ILE A 238 3.22 5.16 13.67
CA ILE A 238 3.62 3.76 13.68
C ILE A 238 4.81 3.52 12.76
N TYR A 239 4.85 4.12 11.58
CA TYR A 239 6.00 3.97 10.70
C TYR A 239 7.26 4.61 11.29
N LYS A 240 7.15 5.72 12.03
CA LYS A 240 8.31 6.38 12.65
C LYS A 240 8.85 5.61 13.86
N TYR A 241 7.97 5.16 14.76
CA TYR A 241 8.37 4.57 16.04
C TYR A 241 8.28 3.04 16.09
N GLY A 242 7.72 2.42 15.04
CA GLY A 242 7.48 0.99 14.96
C GLY A 242 6.28 0.54 15.78
N VAL A 243 6.02 -0.77 15.75
CA VAL A 243 4.91 -1.40 16.48
C VAL A 243 5.01 -1.25 18.01
N ASN A 244 6.18 -0.92 18.54
CA ASN A 244 6.41 -0.74 19.98
C ASN A 244 6.45 0.73 20.42
N GLY A 245 5.87 1.64 19.61
CA GLY A 245 5.74 3.04 19.97
C GLY A 245 5.03 3.22 21.32
N THR A 246 5.64 3.98 22.23
CA THR A 246 5.09 4.23 23.56
C THR A 246 4.19 5.47 23.58
N SER A 247 3.38 5.64 24.63
CA SER A 247 2.60 6.85 24.84
C SER A 247 3.47 8.12 24.93
N VAL A 248 4.71 8.00 25.44
CA VAL A 248 5.68 9.11 25.46
C VAL A 248 6.15 9.45 24.04
N ASN A 249 6.37 8.44 23.18
CA ASN A 249 6.66 8.69 21.77
C ASN A 249 5.49 9.39 21.09
N PHE A 250 4.26 8.94 21.36
CA PHE A 250 3.06 9.53 20.79
C PHE A 250 2.89 10.98 21.25
N PHE A 251 3.09 11.28 22.53
CA PHE A 251 3.05 12.65 23.04
C PHE A 251 4.04 13.57 22.31
N ASN A 252 5.29 13.14 22.15
CA ASN A 252 6.29 13.91 21.42
C ASN A 252 5.94 14.07 19.94
N PHE A 253 5.36 13.03 19.32
CA PHE A 253 4.88 13.09 17.95
C PHE A 253 3.69 14.05 17.78
N ALA A 254 2.71 13.99 18.68
CA ALA A 254 1.51 14.83 18.67
C ALA A 254 1.86 16.33 18.68
N ARG A 255 2.90 16.72 19.42
CA ARG A 255 3.40 18.11 19.46
C ARG A 255 3.93 18.63 18.11
N THR A 256 4.31 17.74 17.20
CA THR A 256 4.77 18.10 15.86
C THR A 256 3.64 18.20 14.84
N LEU A 257 2.41 17.79 15.19
CA LEU A 257 1.30 17.74 14.23
C LEU A 257 0.89 19.13 13.71
N ALA A 258 1.04 20.15 14.56
CA ALA A 258 0.77 21.54 14.20
C ALA A 258 1.88 22.20 13.36
N GLU A 259 3.05 21.57 13.19
CA GLU A 259 4.13 22.14 12.37
C GLU A 259 3.66 22.23 10.90
N GLY A 260 3.81 23.36 10.22
CA GLY A 260 3.37 23.52 8.82
C GLY A 260 1.86 23.69 8.59
N ALA A 261 1.10 24.00 9.65
CA ALA A 261 -0.30 24.48 9.58
C ALA A 261 -0.42 25.91 9.03
#